data_AF-A0A1M3L165-F1
#
_entry.id   AF-A0A1M3L165-F1
#
_cell.length_a   1.000
_cell.length_b   1.000
_cell.length_c   1.000
_cell.angle_alpha   90.00
_cell.angle_beta   90.00
_cell.angle_gamma   90.00
#
_symmetry.space_group_name_H-M   'P 1'
#
loop_
_entity.id
_entity.type
_entity.pdbx_description
1 polymer ?
#
loop_
_entity_poly.entity_id
_entity_poly.type
_entity_poly.pdbx_seq_one_letter_code
_entity_poly.pdbx_strand_id
1 'polypeptide(L)'
;MTTNHSRRKNDDSLRRTIMTASDLRTALQATVVAAVPAVQQAFDTYQEHCFIARPPEFFCLELCGEAGELANLEKKRWKGKDVDEAHVADEAADVFIALVNFCNARGIDLAQAVTKKLDRIEPSKV
;
A
#
# COMPACT_ATOMS: atom_id res chain seq x y z
N MET A 1 -31.01 44.98 -40.25
CA MET A 1 -31.78 43.72 -40.20
C MET A 1 -30.80 42.59 -40.49
N THR A 2 -30.30 41.90 -39.44
CA THR A 2 -30.59 40.48 -39.07
C THR A 2 -29.57 39.52 -39.70
N THR A 3 -28.89 38.57 -39.05
CA THR A 3 -28.77 38.09 -37.65
C THR A 3 -27.63 37.06 -37.61
N ASN A 4 -27.00 36.89 -36.44
CA ASN A 4 -26.20 35.74 -36.03
C ASN A 4 -26.85 34.36 -36.35
N HIS A 5 -26.03 33.35 -36.68
CA HIS A 5 -26.14 31.95 -36.18
C HIS A 5 -24.85 31.18 -36.55
N SER A 6 -23.95 30.95 -35.60
CA SER A 6 -23.87 29.71 -34.82
C SER A 6 -23.26 28.52 -35.57
N ARG A 7 -21.99 28.21 -35.26
CA ARG A 7 -21.57 26.89 -34.73
C ARG A 7 -20.12 26.94 -34.28
N ARG A 8 -19.92 27.35 -33.03
CA ARG A 8 -18.92 26.72 -32.15
C ARG A 8 -19.32 25.26 -32.02
N LYS A 9 -18.61 24.33 -32.65
CA LYS A 9 -18.58 22.92 -32.26
C LYS A 9 -17.20 22.38 -32.58
N ASN A 10 -16.66 21.65 -31.60
CA ASN A 10 -15.43 20.85 -31.63
C ASN A 10 -14.20 21.47 -30.95
N ASP A 11 -14.43 22.27 -29.89
CA ASP A 11 -13.46 22.43 -28.80
C ASP A 11 -13.93 21.56 -27.63
N ASP A 12 -13.74 20.23 -27.73
CA ASP A 12 -13.92 19.30 -26.60
C ASP A 12 -13.37 17.89 -26.84
N SER A 13 -12.36 17.77 -27.72
CA SER A 13 -11.64 16.51 -27.92
C SER A 13 -10.46 16.41 -26.96
N LEU A 14 -10.70 15.80 -25.79
CA LEU A 14 -9.72 15.05 -24.99
C LEU A 14 -8.45 15.81 -24.56
N ARG A 15 -8.58 16.74 -23.62
CA ARG A 15 -7.50 16.98 -22.66
C ARG A 15 -7.49 15.85 -21.64
N ARG A 16 -6.71 14.80 -21.88
CA ARG A 16 -6.32 13.86 -20.82
C ARG A 16 -5.45 14.66 -19.85
N THR A 17 -6.04 15.18 -18.78
CA THR A 17 -5.32 15.91 -17.72
C THR A 17 -4.20 15.02 -17.21
N ILE A 18 -2.94 15.44 -17.40
CA ILE A 18 -1.78 14.76 -16.83
C ILE A 18 -1.88 14.90 -15.31
N MET A 19 -1.99 13.79 -14.59
CA MET A 19 -1.99 13.81 -13.12
C MET A 19 -0.62 14.26 -12.62
N THR A 20 -0.59 15.25 -11.75
CA THR A 20 0.63 15.68 -11.07
C THR A 20 1.00 14.68 -9.96
N ALA A 21 2.23 14.74 -9.45
CA ALA A 21 2.64 13.94 -8.30
C ALA A 21 1.76 14.22 -7.06
N SER A 22 1.28 15.46 -6.91
CA SER A 22 0.34 15.83 -5.84
C SER A 22 -1.03 15.16 -6.02
N ASP A 23 -1.53 15.08 -7.25
CA ASP A 23 -2.80 14.41 -7.55
C ASP A 23 -2.70 12.91 -7.26
N LEU A 24 -1.59 12.28 -7.65
CA LEU A 24 -1.32 10.86 -7.40
C LEU A 24 -1.20 10.55 -5.90
N ARG A 25 -0.50 11.40 -5.13
CA ARG A 25 -0.43 11.26 -3.67
C ARG A 25 -1.81 11.34 -3.04
N THR A 26 -2.60 12.34 -3.44
CA THR A 26 -3.97 12.53 -2.91
C THR A 26 -4.84 11.32 -3.21
N ALA A 27 -4.78 10.79 -4.44
CA ALA A 27 -5.51 9.60 -4.83
C ALA A 27 -5.08 8.35 -4.03
N LEU A 28 -3.77 8.17 -3.80
CA LEU A 28 -3.24 7.09 -2.98
C LEU A 28 -3.69 7.22 -1.53
N GLN A 29 -3.62 8.41 -0.94
CA GLN A 29 -4.09 8.66 0.43
C GLN A 29 -5.57 8.34 0.59
N ALA A 30 -6.41 8.76 -0.36
CA ALA A 30 -7.84 8.44 -0.37
C ALA A 30 -8.07 6.92 -0.43
N THR A 31 -7.30 6.21 -1.26
CA THR A 31 -7.38 4.74 -1.37
C THR A 31 -6.98 4.06 -0.05
N VAL A 32 -5.88 4.50 0.56
CA VAL A 32 -5.39 3.97 1.84
C VAL A 32 -6.44 4.16 2.95
N VAL A 33 -7.01 5.36 3.07
CA VAL A 33 -8.04 5.67 4.07
C VAL A 33 -9.31 4.83 3.85
N ALA A 34 -9.68 4.57 2.61
CA ALA A 34 -10.86 3.78 2.30
C ALA A 34 -10.68 2.27 2.57
N ALA A 35 -9.49 1.72 2.34
CA ALA A 35 -9.29 0.27 2.33
C ALA A 35 -8.58 -0.27 3.59
N VAL A 36 -7.50 0.38 4.05
CA VAL A 36 -6.63 -0.17 5.09
C VAL A 36 -7.34 -0.38 6.43
N PRO A 37 -8.25 0.49 6.90
CA PRO A 37 -8.97 0.24 8.15
C PRO A 37 -9.79 -1.06 8.14
N ALA A 38 -10.44 -1.37 7.01
CA ALA A 38 -11.20 -2.60 6.86
C ALA A 38 -10.29 -3.83 6.86
N VAL A 39 -9.12 -3.73 6.23
CA VAL A 39 -8.11 -4.80 6.25
C VAL A 39 -7.58 -5.02 7.67
N GLN A 40 -7.18 -3.96 8.37
CA GLN A 40 -6.72 -4.06 9.76
C GLN A 40 -7.77 -4.73 10.65
N GLN A 41 -9.03 -4.30 10.58
CA GLN A 41 -10.12 -4.88 11.36
C GLN A 41 -10.35 -6.37 11.03
N ALA A 42 -10.28 -6.75 9.75
CA ALA A 42 -10.45 -8.13 9.35
C ALA A 42 -9.34 -9.04 9.90
N PHE A 43 -8.08 -8.58 9.85
CA PHE A 43 -6.95 -9.28 10.46
C PHE A 43 -7.08 -9.40 11.98
N ASP A 44 -7.46 -8.31 12.65
CA ASP A 44 -7.65 -8.29 14.11
C ASP A 44 -8.73 -9.30 14.52
N THR A 45 -9.88 -9.25 13.85
CA THR A 45 -11.00 -10.17 14.08
C THR A 45 -10.55 -11.62 13.88
N TYR A 46 -9.83 -11.92 12.79
CA TYR A 46 -9.34 -13.27 12.54
C TYR A 46 -8.33 -13.74 13.60
N GLN A 47 -7.39 -12.87 14.01
CA GLN A 47 -6.43 -13.16 15.06
C GLN A 47 -7.11 -13.47 16.39
N GLU A 48 -8.05 -12.63 16.82
CA GLU A 48 -8.78 -12.79 18.09
C GLU A 48 -9.58 -14.09 18.15
N HIS A 49 -10.17 -14.52 17.03
CA HIS A 49 -11.04 -15.69 17.00
C HIS A 49 -10.29 -17.01 16.79
N CYS A 50 -9.13 -16.97 16.11
CA CYS A 50 -8.45 -18.18 15.66
C CYS A 50 -7.14 -18.46 16.39
N PHE A 51 -6.57 -17.49 17.12
CA PHE A 51 -5.24 -17.61 17.73
C PHE A 51 -5.23 -17.14 19.18
N ILE A 52 -4.22 -17.59 19.92
CA ILE A 52 -3.99 -17.07 21.27
C ILE A 52 -3.42 -15.65 21.19
N ALA A 53 -3.83 -14.78 22.10
CA ALA A 53 -3.33 -13.42 22.15
C ALA A 53 -1.80 -13.39 22.30
N ARG A 54 -1.14 -12.55 21.48
CA ARG A 54 0.31 -12.34 21.50
C ARG A 54 0.64 -10.87 21.75
N PRO A 55 1.73 -10.57 22.46
CA PRO A 55 2.15 -9.20 22.68
C PRO A 55 2.75 -8.59 21.39
N PRO A 56 2.78 -7.25 21.25
CA PRO A 56 3.33 -6.60 20.05
C PRO A 56 4.78 -6.97 19.74
N GLU A 57 5.59 -7.25 20.76
CA GLU A 57 6.99 -7.66 20.61
C GLU A 57 7.12 -8.98 19.84
N PHE A 58 6.17 -9.89 20.00
CA PHE A 58 6.13 -11.15 19.26
C PHE A 58 5.96 -10.89 17.76
N PHE A 59 4.94 -10.12 17.38
CA PHE A 59 4.69 -9.78 15.98
C PHE A 59 5.81 -8.94 15.36
N CYS A 60 6.50 -8.12 16.15
CA CYS A 60 7.66 -7.37 15.66
C CYS A 60 8.84 -8.31 15.34
N LEU A 61 9.03 -9.38 16.10
CA LEU A 61 10.04 -10.40 15.82
C LEU A 61 9.65 -11.26 14.62
N GLU A 62 8.38 -11.64 14.49
CA GLU A 62 7.86 -12.32 13.29
C GLU A 62 8.09 -11.46 12.04
N LEU A 63 7.71 -10.18 12.07
CA LEU A 63 7.95 -9.25 10.96
C LEU A 63 9.43 -9.20 10.55
N CYS A 64 10.35 -9.23 11.51
CA CYS A 64 11.78 -9.30 11.23
C CYS A 64 12.21 -10.63 10.60
N GLY A 65 11.59 -11.73 11.02
CA GLY A 65 11.77 -13.07 10.44
C GLY A 65 11.38 -13.08 8.96
N GLU A 66 10.11 -12.76 8.67
CA GLU A 66 9.55 -12.83 7.31
C GLU A 66 10.25 -11.85 6.35
N ALA A 67 10.59 -10.65 6.83
CA ALA A 67 11.37 -9.71 6.03
C ALA A 67 12.78 -10.24 5.71
N GLY A 68 13.37 -11.01 6.64
CA GLY A 68 14.66 -11.68 6.46
C GLY A 68 14.60 -12.83 5.45
N GLU A 69 13.50 -13.60 5.47
CA GLU A 69 13.20 -14.67 4.52
C GLU A 69 13.08 -14.12 3.10
N LEU A 70 12.24 -13.09 2.91
CA LEU A 70 12.08 -12.36 1.65
C LEU A 70 13.43 -11.79 1.15
N ALA A 71 14.18 -11.13 2.03
CA ALA A 71 15.50 -10.58 1.67
C ALA A 71 16.50 -11.68 1.29
N ASN A 72 16.39 -12.87 1.88
CA ASN A 72 17.25 -14.00 1.54
C ASN A 72 16.95 -14.55 0.14
N LEU A 73 15.68 -14.55 -0.30
CA LEU A 73 15.30 -14.89 -1.67
C LEU A 73 15.90 -13.89 -2.67
N GLU A 74 15.74 -12.59 -2.44
CA GLU A 74 16.34 -11.56 -3.30
C GLU A 74 17.88 -11.64 -3.33
N LYS A 75 18.51 -11.95 -2.19
CA LYS A 75 19.96 -12.20 -2.13
C LYS A 75 20.37 -13.40 -2.98
N LYS A 76 19.58 -14.47 -3.03
CA LYS A 76 19.85 -15.63 -3.90
C LYS A 76 19.75 -15.21 -5.37
N ARG A 77 18.70 -14.49 -5.75
CA ARG A 77 18.50 -13.95 -7.10
C ARG A 77 19.65 -13.05 -7.53
N TRP A 78 20.07 -12.12 -6.67
CA TRP A 78 21.20 -11.23 -6.94
C TRP A 78 22.52 -12.01 -7.18
N LYS A 79 22.69 -13.16 -6.52
CA LYS A 79 23.83 -14.06 -6.76
C LYS A 79 23.69 -14.95 -8.01
N GLY A 80 22.69 -14.68 -8.87
CA GLY A 80 22.46 -15.42 -10.11
C GLY A 80 21.83 -16.81 -9.90
N LYS A 81 21.23 -17.07 -8.72
CA LYS A 81 20.47 -18.30 -8.50
C LYS A 81 19.05 -18.15 -9.04
N ASP A 82 18.51 -19.24 -9.54
CA ASP A 82 17.08 -19.34 -9.81
C ASP A 82 16.29 -19.30 -8.50
N VAL A 83 15.21 -18.53 -8.49
CA VAL A 83 14.36 -18.29 -7.32
C VAL A 83 12.92 -18.50 -7.76
N ASP A 84 12.20 -19.28 -6.97
CA ASP A 84 10.77 -19.51 -7.20
C ASP A 84 9.95 -18.26 -6.89
N GLU A 85 9.27 -17.71 -7.89
CA GLU A 85 8.42 -16.54 -7.74
C GLU A 85 7.20 -16.79 -6.84
N ALA A 86 6.71 -18.04 -6.76
CA ALA A 86 5.64 -18.39 -5.84
C ALA A 86 6.10 -18.22 -4.38
N HIS A 87 7.31 -18.69 -4.08
CA HIS A 87 7.92 -18.52 -2.77
C HIS A 87 8.16 -17.04 -2.43
N VAL A 88 8.57 -16.21 -3.39
CA VAL A 88 8.70 -14.76 -3.16
C VAL A 88 7.36 -14.13 -2.81
N ALA A 89 6.28 -14.54 -3.48
CA ALA A 89 4.94 -14.04 -3.20
C ALA A 89 4.45 -14.47 -1.80
N ASP A 90 4.74 -15.70 -1.38
CA ASP A 90 4.42 -16.20 -0.04
C ASP A 90 5.15 -15.37 1.04
N GLU A 91 6.47 -15.19 0.91
CA GLU A 91 7.22 -14.38 1.89
C GLU A 91 6.77 -12.90 1.93
N ALA A 92 6.37 -12.34 0.78
CA ALA A 92 5.80 -10.99 0.75
C ALA A 92 4.43 -10.92 1.45
N ALA A 93 3.62 -11.97 1.37
CA ALA A 93 2.37 -12.08 2.09
C ALA A 93 2.61 -12.20 3.60
N ASP A 94 3.58 -13.01 4.02
CA ASP A 94 3.93 -13.19 5.42
C ASP A 94 4.42 -11.88 6.05
N VAL A 95 5.25 -11.10 5.34
CA VAL A 95 5.63 -9.74 5.75
C VAL A 95 4.41 -8.83 5.94
N PHE A 96 3.45 -8.87 5.02
CA PHE A 96 2.25 -8.03 5.10
C PHE A 96 1.39 -8.42 6.30
N ILE A 97 1.17 -9.71 6.51
CA ILE A 97 0.40 -10.25 7.64
C ILE A 97 1.05 -9.85 8.96
N ALA A 98 2.36 -10.07 9.10
CA ALA A 98 3.11 -9.74 10.31
C ALA A 98 3.07 -8.23 10.61
N LEU A 99 3.19 -7.38 9.59
CA LEU A 99 3.08 -5.93 9.74
C LEU A 99 1.70 -5.50 10.24
N VAL A 100 0.63 -6.02 9.64
CA VAL A 100 -0.74 -5.66 10.03
C VAL A 100 -1.04 -6.13 11.46
N ASN A 101 -0.67 -7.36 11.81
CA ASN A 101 -0.85 -7.89 13.16
C ASN A 101 -0.06 -7.10 14.20
N PHE A 102 1.19 -6.71 13.87
CA PHE A 102 1.98 -5.81 14.72
C PHE A 102 1.27 -4.47 14.94
N CYS A 103 0.76 -3.85 13.87
CA CYS A 103 0.03 -2.59 13.97
C CYS A 103 -1.20 -2.72 14.87
N ASN A 104 -2.00 -3.77 14.70
CA ASN A 104 -3.19 -4.03 15.50
C ASN A 104 -2.83 -4.24 16.97
N ALA A 105 -1.88 -5.12 17.28
CA ALA A 105 -1.43 -5.39 18.64
C ALA A 105 -0.88 -4.13 19.34
N ARG A 106 -0.28 -3.21 18.58
CA ARG A 106 0.26 -1.94 19.10
C ARG A 106 -0.77 -0.81 19.13
N GLY A 107 -1.97 -0.99 18.59
CA GLY A 107 -2.99 0.04 18.48
C GLY A 107 -2.62 1.15 17.48
N ILE A 108 -1.88 0.81 16.43
CA ILE A 108 -1.48 1.74 15.37
C ILE A 108 -2.57 1.77 14.29
N ASP A 109 -3.11 2.96 14.04
CA ASP A 109 -3.88 3.26 12.83
C ASP A 109 -2.92 3.35 11.63
N LEU A 110 -2.83 2.26 10.87
CA LEU A 110 -1.89 2.15 9.76
C LEU A 110 -2.29 3.09 8.62
N ALA A 111 -3.59 3.30 8.37
CA ALA A 111 -4.07 4.22 7.35
C ALA A 111 -3.61 5.66 7.66
N GLN A 112 -3.78 6.11 8.89
CA GLN A 112 -3.33 7.42 9.33
C GLN A 112 -1.80 7.53 9.32
N ALA A 113 -1.08 6.48 9.75
CA ALA A 113 0.38 6.48 9.73
C ALA A 113 0.94 6.60 8.31
N VAL A 114 0.38 5.85 7.36
CA VAL A 114 0.77 5.89 5.94
C VAL A 114 0.45 7.24 5.32
N THR A 115 -0.76 7.79 5.52
CA THR A 115 -1.13 9.11 4.95
C THR A 115 -0.21 10.23 5.43
N LYS A 116 0.05 10.31 6.75
CA LYS A 116 1.01 11.25 7.34
C LYS A 116 2.44 11.05 6.83
N LYS A 117 2.83 9.83 6.48
CA LYS A 117 4.14 9.55 5.90
C LYS A 117 4.21 10.02 4.45
N LEU A 118 3.16 9.78 3.65
CA LEU A 118 3.07 10.22 2.25
C LEU A 118 3.16 11.74 2.10
N ASP A 119 2.64 12.53 3.06
CA ASP A 119 2.78 13.99 3.05
C ASP A 119 4.23 14.47 3.16
N ARG A 120 5.12 13.63 3.70
CA ARG A 120 6.53 13.96 3.95
C ARG A 120 7.49 13.34 2.94
N ILE A 121 6.99 12.53 2.01
CA ILE A 121 7.82 11.90 0.98
C ILE A 121 7.92 12.84 -0.22
N GLU A 122 9.15 13.18 -0.59
CA GLU A 122 9.44 13.95 -1.80
C GLU A 122 9.58 13.01 -3.00
N PRO A 123 8.84 13.25 -4.11
CA PRO A 123 9.01 12.50 -5.34
C PRO A 123 10.41 12.67 -5.91
N SER A 124 11.11 11.56 -6.16
CA SER A 124 12.45 11.57 -6.77
C SER A 124 12.43 11.60 -8.30
N LYS A 125 11.29 11.28 -8.92
CA LYS A 125 11.04 11.43 -10.35
C LYS A 125 10.29 12.74 -10.57
N VAL A 126 11.02 13.78 -10.96
CA VAL A 126 10.47 15.06 -11.44
C VAL A 126 10.70 15.14 -12.94
#